data_AF-A0A7S2NNR7-F1
#
_entry.id   AF-A0A7S2NNR7-F1
#
_cell.length_a   1.000
_cell.length_b   1.000
_cell.length_c   1.000
_cell.angle_alpha   90.00
_cell.angle_beta   90.00
_cell.angle_gamma   90.00
#
_symmetry.space_group_name_H-M   'P 1'
#
loop_
_entity.id
_entity.type
_entity.pdbx_description
1 polymer ?
#
loop_
_entity_poly.entity_id
_entity_poly.type
_entity_poly.pdbx_seq_one_letter_code
_entity_poly.pdbx_strand_id
1 'polypeptide(L)'
;GPEVFPDDRLRNAFEQRVREACPEIDQFDIIPGQEEARLIYLGVLQALPVFNQKVLVIDIGGGSTEFLVGQAGDPEYAVSLKLGHVRLKNRFFSQGTGAKAIQD
;
A
#
# COMPACT_ATOMS: atom_id res chain seq x y z
N GLY A 1 7.50 -2.48 -4.73
CA GLY A 1 8.13 -3.68 -5.33
C GLY A 1 7.47 -4.12 -6.65
N PRO A 2 7.44 -5.42 -6.98
CA PRO A 2 6.79 -5.97 -8.20
C PRO A 2 5.26 -5.74 -8.26
N GLU A 3 4.67 -5.23 -7.18
CA GLU A 3 3.28 -4.77 -7.11
C GLU A 3 3.06 -3.44 -7.83
N VAL A 4 4.10 -2.61 -7.91
CA VAL A 4 4.09 -1.27 -8.53
C VAL A 4 4.78 -1.31 -9.90
N PHE A 5 5.95 -1.94 -9.98
CA PHE A 5 6.75 -2.02 -11.21
C PHE A 5 6.73 -3.46 -11.75
N PRO A 6 6.16 -3.70 -12.95
CA PRO A 6 6.09 -5.05 -13.51
C PRO A 6 7.45 -5.54 -14.04
N ASP A 7 8.38 -4.63 -14.32
CA ASP A 7 9.77 -4.92 -14.71
C ASP A 7 10.74 -3.81 -14.28
N ASP A 8 12.03 -4.11 -14.38
CA ASP A 8 13.10 -3.20 -13.97
C ASP A 8 13.28 -2.01 -14.92
N ARG A 9 12.85 -2.08 -16.18
CA ARG A 9 12.97 -0.95 -17.12
C ARG A 9 12.06 0.20 -16.69
N LEU A 10 10.80 -0.13 -16.36
CA LEU A 10 9.83 0.85 -15.87
C LEU A 10 10.24 1.41 -14.51
N ARG A 11 10.78 0.57 -13.63
CA ARG A 11 11.38 1.02 -12.37
C ARG A 11 12.49 2.04 -12.65
N ASN A 12 13.52 1.66 -13.38
CA ASN A 12 14.68 2.52 -13.64
C ASN A 12 14.30 3.84 -14.32
N ALA A 13 13.36 3.80 -15.27
CA ALA A 13 12.84 5.00 -15.92
C ALA A 13 12.10 5.92 -14.93
N PHE A 14 11.32 5.37 -14.00
CA PHE A 14 10.70 6.15 -12.93
C PHE A 14 11.77 6.76 -12.02
N GLU A 15 12.76 5.97 -11.61
CA GLU A 15 13.83 6.43 -10.72
C GLU A 15 14.64 7.58 -11.32
N GLN A 16 14.98 7.47 -12.61
CA GLN A 16 15.65 8.55 -13.34
C GLN A 16 14.81 9.84 -13.34
N ARG A 17 13.50 9.72 -13.63
CA ARG A 17 12.60 10.88 -13.65
C ARG A 17 12.46 11.54 -12.27
N VAL A 18 12.49 10.77 -11.19
CA VAL A 18 12.50 11.32 -9.83
C VAL A 18 13.77 12.14 -9.60
N ARG A 19 14.95 11.63 -9.98
CA ARG A 19 16.23 12.37 -9.83
C ARG A 19 16.25 13.67 -10.62
N GLU A 20 15.67 13.68 -11.82
CA GLU A 20 15.61 14.87 -12.67
C GLU A 20 14.59 15.90 -12.15
N ALA A 21 13.43 15.44 -11.67
CA ALA A 21 12.34 16.32 -11.24
C ALA A 21 12.50 16.82 -9.79
N CYS A 22 13.17 16.05 -8.94
CA CYS A 22 13.34 16.31 -7.51
C CYS A 22 14.82 16.18 -7.13
N PRO A 23 15.70 17.09 -7.60
CA PRO A 23 17.14 17.02 -7.37
C PRO A 23 17.53 17.10 -5.89
N GLU A 24 16.64 17.60 -5.02
CA GLU A 24 16.82 17.65 -3.57
C GLU A 24 16.62 16.29 -2.87
N ILE A 25 16.07 15.28 -3.55
CA ILE A 25 15.91 13.93 -3.01
C ILE A 25 17.16 13.11 -3.36
N ASP A 26 18.09 13.01 -2.41
CA ASP A 26 19.34 12.26 -2.57
C ASP A 26 19.11 10.74 -2.69
N GLN A 27 18.12 10.22 -1.94
CA GLN A 27 17.78 8.80 -1.91
C GLN A 27 16.28 8.59 -1.68
N PHE A 28 15.73 7.59 -2.35
CA PHE A 28 14.42 7.00 -2.04
C PHE A 28 14.49 5.49 -2.25
N ASP A 29 13.71 4.76 -1.47
CA ASP A 29 13.69 3.30 -1.51
C ASP A 29 12.29 2.81 -1.89
N ILE A 30 12.24 1.83 -2.80
CA ILE A 30 11.00 1.12 -3.13
C ILE A 30 10.86 -0.04 -2.14
N ILE A 31 9.93 0.11 -1.20
CA ILE A 31 9.69 -0.91 -0.18
C ILE A 31 8.83 -2.08 -0.71
N PRO A 32 8.98 -3.30 -0.15
CA PRO A 32 8.03 -4.39 -0.30
C PRO A 32 6.71 -4.10 0.41
N GLY A 33 5.59 -4.65 -0.08
CA GLY A 33 4.29 -4.44 0.58
C GLY A 33 4.21 -4.97 2.03
N GLN A 34 5.01 -5.98 2.40
CA GLN A 34 5.12 -6.38 3.82
C GLN A 34 5.77 -5.30 4.70
N GLU A 35 6.76 -4.58 4.16
CA GLU A 35 7.40 -3.48 4.88
C GLU A 35 6.48 -2.26 4.95
N GLU A 36 5.71 -2.02 3.89
CA GLU A 36 4.62 -1.03 3.89
C GLU A 36 3.60 -1.32 4.99
N ALA A 37 3.10 -2.55 5.08
CA ALA A 37 2.18 -2.97 6.15
C ALA A 37 2.78 -2.73 7.55
N ARG A 38 4.06 -3.07 7.75
CA ARG A 38 4.78 -2.85 9.01
C ARG A 38 4.90 -1.38 9.37
N LEU A 39 5.27 -0.53 8.41
CA LEU A 39 5.39 0.92 8.61
C LEU A 39 4.04 1.56 8.91
N ILE A 40 2.97 1.15 8.21
CA ILE A 40 1.60 1.59 8.49
C ILE A 40 1.19 1.23 9.92
N TYR A 41 1.45 -0.01 10.36
CA TYR A 41 1.18 -0.44 11.73
C TYR A 41 1.90 0.41 12.77
N LEU A 42 3.20 0.69 12.57
CA LEU A 42 3.95 1.57 13.46
C LEU A 42 3.37 2.99 13.50
N GLY A 43 2.94 3.52 12.35
CA GLY A 43 2.24 4.80 12.27
C GLY A 43 0.92 4.79 13.07
N VAL A 44 0.13 3.72 12.96
CA VAL A 44 -1.10 3.53 13.74
C VAL A 44 -0.82 3.53 15.25
N LEU A 45 0.22 2.83 15.70
CA LEU A 45 0.60 2.82 17.12
C LEU A 45 1.04 4.19 17.65
N GLN A 46 1.66 5.01 16.81
CA GLN A 46 2.03 6.38 17.17
C GLN A 46 0.82 7.33 17.19
N ALA A 47 -0.15 7.11 16.31
CA ALA A 47 -1.29 8.01 16.14
C ALA A 47 -2.46 7.71 17.08
N LEU A 48 -2.64 6.44 17.48
CA LEU A 48 -3.81 5.98 18.23
C LEU A 48 -3.41 5.34 19.58
N PRO A 49 -4.22 5.49 20.65
CA PRO A 49 -3.95 4.94 21.97
C PRO A 49 -4.24 3.43 22.05
N VAL A 50 -3.62 2.64 21.18
CA VAL A 50 -3.88 1.20 21.00
C VAL A 50 -2.64 0.33 21.26
N PHE A 51 -1.54 0.90 21.74
CA PHE A 51 -0.26 0.19 21.92
C PHE A 51 -0.38 -1.13 22.68
N ASN A 52 -1.10 -1.16 23.80
CA ASN A 52 -1.26 -2.37 24.62
C ASN A 52 -2.33 -3.34 24.10
N GLN A 53 -3.01 -3.02 22.99
CA GLN A 53 -4.09 -3.81 22.42
C GLN A 53 -3.57 -4.68 21.27
N LYS A 54 -4.19 -5.84 21.07
CA LYS A 54 -4.03 -6.61 19.84
C LYS A 54 -4.89 -5.96 18.77
N VAL A 55 -4.28 -5.53 17.67
CA VAL A 55 -4.95 -4.79 16.61
C VAL A 55 -4.77 -5.46 15.26
N LEU A 56 -5.81 -5.37 14.44
CA LEU A 56 -5.74 -5.63 13.00
C LEU A 56 -5.75 -4.27 12.31
N VAL A 57 -4.70 -4.01 11.53
CA VAL A 57 -4.59 -2.84 10.65
C VAL A 57 -4.86 -3.28 9.22
N ILE A 58 -5.73 -2.53 8.55
CA ILE A 58 -6.05 -2.71 7.13
C ILE A 58 -5.86 -1.36 6.46
N ASP A 59 -4.98 -1.31 5.45
CA ASP A 59 -4.84 -0.15 4.58
C ASP A 59 -5.27 -0.51 3.16
N ILE A 60 -6.17 0.28 2.58
CA ILE A 60 -6.76 0.03 1.27
C ILE A 60 -6.19 1.06 0.29
N GLY A 61 -5.13 0.67 -0.41
CA GLY A 61 -4.47 1.49 -1.41
C GLY A 61 -5.10 1.42 -2.81
N GLY A 62 -4.41 2.07 -3.76
CA GLY A 62 -4.75 2.05 -5.19
C GLY A 62 -4.49 0.71 -5.86
N GLY A 63 -3.29 0.17 -5.65
CA GLY A 63 -2.78 -1.05 -6.28
C GLY A 63 -2.80 -2.29 -5.39
N SER A 64 -2.73 -2.09 -4.06
CA SER A 64 -2.63 -3.11 -3.03
C SER A 64 -3.48 -2.78 -1.80
N THR A 65 -3.63 -3.78 -0.93
CA THR A 65 -4.26 -3.67 0.39
C THR A 65 -3.38 -4.43 1.36
N GLU A 66 -2.98 -3.76 2.43
CA GLU A 66 -2.08 -4.27 3.45
C GLU A 66 -2.91 -4.73 4.65
N PHE A 67 -2.57 -5.89 5.19
CA PHE A 67 -3.15 -6.43 6.41
C PHE A 67 -2.04 -6.75 7.39
N LEU A 68 -2.17 -6.27 8.63
CA LEU A 68 -1.23 -6.58 9.69
C LEU A 68 -1.94 -6.81 11.02
N VAL A 69 -1.62 -7.93 11.69
CA VAL A 69 -2.03 -8.21 13.08
C VAL A 69 -0.82 -8.10 13.98
N GLY A 70 -0.93 -7.35 15.07
CA GLY A 70 0.16 -7.19 16.02
C GLY A 70 -0.28 -6.62 17.37
N GLN A 71 0.61 -6.69 18.35
CA GLN A 71 0.39 -6.14 19.68
C GLN A 71 1.70 -5.52 20.21
N ALA A 72 1.60 -4.37 20.88
CA ALA A 72 2.73 -3.72 21.55
C ALA A 72 3.97 -3.50 20.66
N GLY A 73 3.76 -3.24 19.36
CA GLY A 73 4.85 -3.03 18.40
C GLY A 73 5.41 -4.30 17.78
N ASP A 74 4.91 -5.48 18.16
CA ASP A 74 5.31 -6.78 17.61
C ASP A 74 4.31 -7.23 16.52
N PRO A 75 4.71 -7.27 15.23
CA PRO A 75 3.88 -7.80 14.16
C PRO A 75 3.83 -9.33 14.23
N GLU A 76 2.64 -9.89 14.42
CA GLU A 76 2.41 -11.34 14.39
C GLU A 76 2.15 -11.88 12.98
N TYR A 77 1.49 -11.07 12.14
CA TYR A 77 1.16 -11.41 10.76
C TYR A 77 1.17 -10.16 9.89
N ALA A 78 1.79 -10.22 8.72
CA ALA A 78 1.80 -9.12 7.75
C ALA A 78 1.72 -9.65 6.31
N VAL A 79 0.80 -9.11 5.52
CA VAL A 79 0.65 -9.42 4.10
C VAL A 79 0.21 -8.19 3.32
N SER A 80 0.70 -8.08 2.08
CA SER A 80 0.16 -7.18 1.08
C SER A 80 -0.48 -8.00 -0.03
N LEU A 81 -1.71 -7.64 -0.39
CA LEU A 81 -2.45 -8.28 -1.46
C LEU A 81 -2.55 -7.32 -2.64
N LYS A 82 -2.46 -7.86 -3.87
CA LYS A 82 -2.74 -7.11 -5.12
C LYS A 82 -4.24 -6.85 -5.29
N LEU A 83 -4.83 -6.17 -4.33
CA LEU A 83 -6.22 -5.78 -4.23
C LEU A 83 -6.24 -4.29 -3.94
N GLY A 84 -6.79 -3.45 -4.81
CA GLY A 84 -6.82 -2.01 -4.55
C GLY A 84 -7.90 -1.35 -5.38
N HIS A 85 -8.43 -0.21 -4.92
CA HIS A 85 -9.62 0.39 -5.54
C HIS A 85 -9.40 0.78 -7.01
N VAL A 86 -8.21 1.27 -7.40
CA VAL A 86 -7.87 1.55 -8.81
C VAL A 86 -7.77 0.26 -9.62
N ARG A 87 -7.14 -0.77 -9.07
CA ARG A 87 -7.04 -2.10 -9.70
C ARG A 87 -8.42 -2.72 -9.92
N LEU A 88 -9.30 -2.67 -8.93
CA LEU A 88 -10.67 -3.17 -8.99
C LEU A 88 -11.50 -2.39 -10.01
N LYS A 89 -11.42 -1.06 -9.98
CA LYS A 89 -12.07 -0.19 -10.98
C LYS A 89 -11.67 -0.58 -12.40
N ASN A 90 -10.38 -0.70 -12.67
CA ASN A 90 -9.88 -1.05 -14.01
C ASN A 90 -10.28 -2.47 -14.43
N ARG A 91 -10.38 -3.42 -13.49
CA ARG A 91 -10.72 -4.81 -13.78
C ARG A 91 -12.22 -5.03 -14.00
N PHE A 92 -13.07 -4.38 -13.23
CA PHE A 92 -14.51 -4.69 -13.17
C PHE A 92 -15.43 -3.55 -13.62
N PHE A 93 -14.94 -2.31 -13.66
CA PHE A 93 -15.75 -1.11 -13.92
C PHE A 93 -15.23 -0.27 -15.09
N SER A 94 -14.38 -0.85 -15.96
CA SER A 94 -13.79 -0.18 -17.12
C SER A 94 -14.80 0.25 -18.19
N GLN A 95 -16.03 -0.27 -18.15
CA GLN A 95 -17.12 0.02 -19.09
C GLN A 95 -18.21 0.96 -18.51
N GLY A 96 -17.93 1.69 -17.43
CA GLY A 96 -18.81 2.78 -16.95
C GLY A 96 -20.08 2.33 -16.21
N THR A 97 -20.21 1.07 -15.79
CA THR A 97 -21.43 0.53 -15.15
C THR A 97 -21.46 0.61 -13.62
N GLY A 98 -20.55 1.35 -12.98
CA GLY A 98 -20.36 1.35 -11.52
C GLY A 98 -21.45 2.00 -10.65
N ALA A 99 -22.58 2.44 -11.19
CA ALA A 99 -23.60 3.20 -10.44
C ALA A 99 -24.99 2.56 -10.38
N LYS A 100 -25.10 1.23 -10.50
CA LYS A 100 -26.34 0.50 -10.17
C LYS A 100 -26.03 -0.85 -9.53
N ALA A 101 -25.93 -0.86 -8.20
CA ALA A 101 -26.37 -1.94 -7.30
C ALA A 101 -25.72 -1.80 -5.91
N ILE A 102 -26.16 -0.81 -5.13
CA ILE A 102 -26.36 -1.00 -3.69
C ILE A 102 -27.69 -0.29 -3.43
N GLN A 103 -28.79 -1.02 -3.62
CA GLN A 103 -30.09 -0.66 -3.08
C GLN A 103 -30.22 -1.49 -1.80
N ASP A 104 -30.08 -0.83 -0.66
CA ASP A 104 -30.64 -1.29 0.62
C ASP A 104 -32.05 -0.72 0.76
#